data_AF-A0A960M966-F1
#
_entry.id   AF-A0A960M966-F1
#
_cell.length_a   1.000
_cell.length_b   1.000
_cell.length_c   1.000
_cell.angle_alpha   90.00
_cell.angle_beta   90.00
_cell.angle_gamma   90.00
#
_symmetry.space_group_name_H-M   'P 1'
#
loop_
_entity.id
_entity.type
_entity.pdbx_description
1 polymer ?
#
loop_
_entity_poly.entity_id
_entity_poly.type
_entity_poly.pdbx_seq_one_letter_code
_entity_poly.pdbx_strand_id
1 'polypeptide(L)'
;DEFLFSNAPFESCHASTLTETEEGLIVAYFAGSKEGNSDVSIYLSRQCDNEWQAPVKVIEDWGAPTWNPVLFTMPSGKILLFYKAGYDPTRWSGFLTSSIDSGQTWSQPFLLPGGILGPIKNKPLLLQDGRLLCGSSIQSYLNWACSFEWTRDEGLTWERSNPIPYFEERRAPFFPDKKSASKDRPVGVIQPTFWTEDGQHITMLCRSRRIGWICKATSSDGGRTWTRAYPTELPNPDSGFDAVRMFDGRIALVYNHSKTKRTPLNLALSIDGGETWKDVLVLEDGPGSFAYPAIIQTQDGLLHITYTWNRKHIKHIALDPTSL
;
A
#
# COMPACT_ATOMS: atom_id res chain seq x y z
N ASP A 1 11.30 14.97 -10.52
CA ASP A 1 11.69 14.55 -9.16
C ASP A 1 11.56 15.76 -8.26
N GLU A 2 10.61 15.74 -7.33
CA GLU A 2 10.28 16.88 -6.48
C GLU A 2 9.62 16.45 -5.16
N PHE A 3 9.62 17.34 -4.17
CA PHE A 3 8.80 17.16 -2.96
C PHE A 3 7.42 17.74 -3.17
N LEU A 4 6.38 17.08 -2.64
CA LEU A 4 5.00 17.55 -2.75
C LEU A 4 4.75 18.90 -2.05
N PHE A 5 5.62 19.27 -1.12
CA PHE A 5 5.50 20.49 -0.33
C PHE A 5 6.86 20.90 0.25
N SER A 6 7.06 22.21 0.37
CA SER A 6 8.24 22.80 1.03
C SER A 6 7.99 23.04 2.53
N ASN A 7 6.79 23.47 2.89
CA ASN A 7 6.35 23.68 4.27
C ASN A 7 5.23 22.70 4.63
N ALA A 8 5.34 22.09 5.80
CA ALA A 8 4.35 21.14 6.30
C ALA A 8 3.69 21.66 7.59
N PRO A 9 2.37 21.50 7.77
CA PRO A 9 1.69 21.80 9.02
C PRO A 9 1.87 20.70 10.08
N PHE A 10 2.79 19.75 9.87
CA PHE A 10 3.05 18.58 10.70
C PHE A 10 4.55 18.31 10.79
N GLU A 11 4.97 17.58 11.83
CA GLU A 11 6.38 17.22 12.05
C GLU A 11 6.78 15.94 11.30
N SER A 12 5.82 15.05 11.05
CA SER A 12 6.04 13.77 10.40
C SER A 12 4.92 13.37 9.47
N CYS A 13 5.27 12.77 8.32
CA CYS A 13 4.34 12.16 7.36
C CYS A 13 4.84 10.80 6.87
N HIS A 14 3.94 9.88 6.53
CA HIS A 14 4.30 8.55 6.06
C HIS A 14 3.18 7.87 5.25
N ALA A 15 3.56 6.79 4.55
CA ALA A 15 2.69 5.87 3.80
C ALA A 15 1.81 6.59 2.77
N SER A 16 2.45 7.13 1.72
CA SER A 16 1.73 7.78 0.63
C SER A 16 0.97 6.78 -0.23
N THR A 17 -0.11 7.25 -0.84
CA THR A 17 -0.90 6.62 -1.89
C THR A 17 -1.24 7.69 -2.92
N LEU A 18 -1.40 7.33 -4.19
CA LEU A 18 -1.73 8.28 -5.25
C LEU A 18 -2.76 7.71 -6.22
N THR A 19 -3.54 8.60 -6.83
CA THR A 19 -4.46 8.25 -7.92
C THR A 19 -4.59 9.42 -8.89
N GLU A 20 -4.97 9.13 -10.13
CA GLU A 20 -5.25 10.10 -11.17
C GLU A 20 -6.72 10.54 -11.07
N THR A 21 -6.97 11.82 -11.31
CA THR A 21 -8.29 12.44 -11.37
C THR A 21 -8.42 13.24 -12.66
N GLU A 22 -9.61 13.71 -12.99
CA GLU A 22 -9.83 14.57 -14.17
C GLU A 22 -9.07 15.91 -14.08
N GLU A 23 -8.72 16.35 -12.87
CA GLU A 23 -7.98 17.61 -12.62
C GLU A 23 -6.48 17.41 -12.41
N GLY A 24 -6.00 16.16 -12.41
CA GLY A 24 -4.60 15.82 -12.17
C GLY A 24 -4.39 14.81 -11.05
N LEU A 25 -3.17 14.70 -10.56
CA LEU A 25 -2.81 13.74 -9.51
C LEU A 25 -3.24 14.22 -8.13
N ILE A 26 -3.71 13.28 -7.31
CA ILE A 26 -3.87 13.49 -5.87
C ILE A 26 -3.06 12.46 -5.10
N VAL A 27 -2.46 12.90 -3.99
CA VAL A 27 -1.63 12.06 -3.12
C VAL A 27 -2.08 12.23 -1.69
N ALA A 28 -2.42 11.12 -1.02
CA ALA A 28 -2.75 11.11 0.40
C ALA A 28 -1.69 10.38 1.21
N TYR A 29 -1.52 10.76 2.47
CA TYR A 29 -0.57 10.19 3.43
C TYR A 29 -1.05 10.51 4.85
N PHE A 30 -0.65 9.72 5.84
CA PHE A 30 -0.92 10.10 7.23
C PHE A 30 0.19 11.00 7.76
N ALA A 31 -0.17 11.99 8.56
CA ALA A 31 0.77 12.96 9.12
C ALA A 31 0.30 13.56 10.44
N GLY A 32 1.25 14.00 11.26
CA GLY A 32 1.04 14.59 12.58
C GLY A 32 2.37 14.80 13.31
N SER A 33 2.34 14.93 14.63
CA SER A 33 3.55 15.06 15.47
C SER A 33 4.44 13.81 15.39
N LYS A 34 3.85 12.62 15.46
CA LYS A 34 4.54 11.34 15.32
C LYS A 34 3.56 10.22 15.02
N GLU A 35 3.97 9.25 14.19
CA GLU A 35 3.19 8.04 13.91
C GLU A 35 2.64 7.40 15.20
N GLY A 36 1.31 7.24 15.25
CA GLY A 36 0.58 6.68 16.38
C GLY A 36 0.14 7.68 17.45
N ASN A 37 0.54 8.95 17.37
CA ASN A 37 -0.01 9.98 18.23
C ASN A 37 -1.44 10.34 17.82
N SER A 38 -2.26 10.77 18.78
CA SER A 38 -3.69 11.05 18.56
C SER A 38 -4.00 12.17 17.57
N ASP A 39 -3.03 13.02 17.25
CA ASP A 39 -3.12 14.10 16.26
C ASP A 39 -2.76 13.65 14.83
N VAL A 40 -2.40 12.37 14.63
CA VAL A 40 -2.12 11.84 13.29
C VAL A 40 -3.42 11.72 12.49
N SER A 41 -3.53 12.54 11.45
CA SER A 41 -4.64 12.54 10.51
C SER A 41 -4.18 12.20 9.08
N ILE A 42 -5.14 12.03 8.16
CA ILE A 42 -4.87 11.91 6.74
C ILE A 42 -4.80 13.32 6.13
N TYR A 43 -3.69 13.58 5.46
CA TYR A 43 -3.45 14.79 4.67
C TYR A 43 -3.40 14.42 3.18
N LEU A 44 -3.71 15.41 2.36
CA LEU A 44 -3.76 15.26 0.91
C LEU A 44 -3.08 16.45 0.23
N SER A 45 -2.27 16.16 -0.78
CA SER A 45 -1.71 17.13 -1.72
C SER A 45 -2.29 16.88 -3.11
N ARG A 46 -2.67 17.94 -3.81
CA ARG A 46 -3.23 17.88 -5.17
C ARG A 46 -2.24 18.52 -6.14
N GLN A 47 -2.19 18.02 -7.36
CA GLN A 47 -1.51 18.67 -8.44
C GLN A 47 -2.53 19.48 -9.24
N CYS A 48 -2.28 20.77 -9.42
CA CYS A 48 -3.08 21.67 -10.25
C CYS A 48 -2.12 22.38 -11.20
N ASP A 49 -2.41 22.37 -12.51
CA ASP A 49 -1.55 22.97 -13.54
C ASP A 49 -0.06 22.54 -13.45
N ASN A 50 0.16 21.24 -13.18
CA ASN A 50 1.48 20.63 -12.93
C ASN A 50 2.21 21.08 -11.65
N GLU A 51 1.58 21.88 -10.79
CA GLU A 51 2.16 22.32 -9.51
C GLU A 51 1.46 21.67 -8.31
N TRP A 52 2.27 21.22 -7.34
CA TRP A 52 1.76 20.67 -6.10
C TRP A 52 1.23 21.76 -5.16
N GLN A 53 -0.02 21.58 -4.75
CA GLN A 53 -0.69 22.44 -3.79
C GLN A 53 -0.32 22.06 -2.36
N ALA A 54 -0.44 23.04 -1.46
CA ALA A 54 -0.16 22.85 -0.04
C ALA A 54 -1.02 21.71 0.55
N PRO A 55 -0.47 20.92 1.51
CA PRO A 55 -1.20 19.84 2.15
C PRO A 55 -2.48 20.32 2.85
N VAL A 56 -3.59 19.63 2.62
CA VAL A 56 -4.85 19.85 3.33
C VAL A 56 -5.20 18.63 4.18
N LYS A 57 -5.68 18.85 5.40
CA LYS A 57 -6.21 17.78 6.26
C LYS A 57 -7.58 17.36 5.69
N VAL A 58 -7.79 16.06 5.47
CA VAL A 58 -9.03 15.52 4.88
C VAL A 58 -9.86 14.68 5.84
N ILE A 59 -9.27 14.22 6.95
CA ILE A 59 -9.98 13.55 8.02
C ILE A 59 -9.90 14.40 9.29
N GLU A 60 -11.03 14.63 9.94
CA GLU A 60 -11.07 15.43 11.16
C GLU A 60 -10.52 14.67 12.37
N ASP A 61 -10.00 15.43 13.34
CA ASP A 61 -9.45 14.85 14.56
C ASP A 61 -10.60 14.39 15.48
N TRP A 62 -10.58 13.11 15.85
CA TRP A 62 -11.65 12.50 16.66
C TRP A 62 -11.11 11.68 17.84
N GLY A 63 -9.84 11.89 18.18
CA GLY A 63 -9.18 11.32 19.37
C GLY A 63 -8.46 9.98 19.13
N ALA A 64 -8.37 9.51 17.88
CA ALA A 64 -7.60 8.33 17.51
C ALA A 64 -6.75 8.60 16.25
N PRO A 65 -5.51 8.06 16.17
CA PRO A 65 -4.69 8.21 14.98
C PRO A 65 -5.32 7.51 13.78
N THR A 66 -5.06 8.07 12.61
CA THR A 66 -5.38 7.48 11.31
C THR A 66 -4.12 6.94 10.62
N TRP A 67 -4.30 5.96 9.73
CA TRP A 67 -3.20 5.16 9.18
C TRP A 67 -3.51 4.68 7.77
N ASN A 68 -2.45 4.38 7.00
CA ASN A 68 -2.49 3.68 5.71
C ASN A 68 -3.67 4.14 4.81
N PRO A 69 -3.70 5.43 4.41
CA PRO A 69 -4.64 5.86 3.40
C PRO A 69 -4.37 5.10 2.10
N VAL A 70 -5.43 4.76 1.38
CA VAL A 70 -5.39 4.15 0.07
C VAL A 70 -6.44 4.83 -0.80
N LEU A 71 -5.97 5.49 -1.85
CA LEU A 71 -6.80 6.15 -2.84
C LEU A 71 -7.11 5.21 -4.01
N PHE A 72 -8.31 5.35 -4.57
CA PHE A 72 -8.69 4.70 -5.82
C PHE A 72 -9.77 5.52 -6.53
N THR A 73 -9.49 5.98 -7.75
CA THR A 73 -10.51 6.60 -8.62
C THR A 73 -11.29 5.53 -9.38
N MET A 74 -12.61 5.50 -9.18
CA MET A 74 -13.53 4.63 -9.92
C MET A 74 -13.71 5.13 -11.37
N PRO A 75 -14.13 4.27 -12.31
CA PRO A 75 -14.42 4.70 -13.69
C PRO A 75 -15.47 5.81 -13.81
N SER A 76 -16.30 6.02 -12.78
CA SER A 76 -17.28 7.11 -12.69
C SER A 76 -16.66 8.47 -12.34
N GLY A 77 -15.35 8.55 -12.09
CA GLY A 77 -14.68 9.73 -11.55
C GLY A 77 -14.76 9.87 -10.03
N LYS A 78 -15.61 9.07 -9.36
CA LYS A 78 -15.70 9.05 -7.89
C LYS A 78 -14.40 8.51 -7.28
N ILE A 79 -13.85 9.23 -6.32
CA ILE A 79 -12.63 8.83 -5.61
C ILE A 79 -13.02 8.17 -4.30
N LEU A 80 -12.46 6.99 -4.04
CA LEU A 80 -12.54 6.31 -2.75
C LEU A 80 -11.26 6.53 -1.96
N LEU A 81 -11.39 6.88 -0.68
CA LEU A 81 -10.29 6.95 0.28
C LEU A 81 -10.56 5.97 1.42
N PHE A 82 -9.87 4.84 1.37
CA PHE A 82 -9.83 3.88 2.46
C PHE A 82 -8.76 4.28 3.44
N TYR A 83 -9.03 4.22 4.74
CA TYR A 83 -8.02 4.45 5.77
C TYR A 83 -8.32 3.57 6.98
N LYS A 84 -7.35 3.49 7.90
CA LYS A 84 -7.54 2.80 9.18
C LYS A 84 -7.51 3.84 10.28
N ALA A 85 -8.27 3.62 11.34
CA ALA A 85 -8.18 4.46 12.52
C ALA A 85 -8.37 3.66 13.81
N GLY A 86 -7.65 4.06 14.86
CA GLY A 86 -7.53 3.34 16.13
C GLY A 86 -6.11 3.38 16.68
N TYR A 87 -5.91 2.89 17.90
CA TYR A 87 -4.69 3.15 18.68
C TYR A 87 -3.39 2.60 18.07
N ASP A 88 -3.45 1.45 17.42
CA ASP A 88 -2.30 0.80 16.78
C ASP A 88 -2.78 -0.26 15.75
N PRO A 89 -1.88 -0.84 14.94
CA PRO A 89 -2.25 -1.80 13.89
C PRO A 89 -2.95 -3.09 14.35
N THR A 90 -2.89 -3.42 15.65
CA THR A 90 -3.60 -4.57 16.23
C THR A 90 -5.00 -4.20 16.73
N ARG A 91 -5.31 -2.90 16.82
CA ARG A 91 -6.53 -2.32 17.42
C ARG A 91 -7.14 -1.19 16.58
N TRP A 92 -7.03 -1.28 15.26
CA TRP A 92 -7.68 -0.35 14.33
C TRP A 92 -8.92 -0.94 13.67
N SER A 93 -9.71 -0.09 13.01
CA SER A 93 -10.79 -0.50 12.12
C SER A 93 -10.62 0.15 10.75
N GLY A 94 -11.24 -0.44 9.72
CA GLY A 94 -11.28 0.14 8.38
C GLY A 94 -12.37 1.19 8.26
N PHE A 95 -12.07 2.27 7.54
CA PHE A 95 -12.98 3.37 7.25
C PHE A 95 -12.92 3.68 5.75
N LEU A 96 -14.02 4.23 5.25
CA LEU A 96 -14.15 4.70 3.88
C LEU A 96 -14.81 6.08 3.86
N THR A 97 -14.23 7.00 3.10
CA THR A 97 -14.87 8.24 2.64
C THR A 97 -14.68 8.33 1.12
N SER A 98 -15.43 9.23 0.49
CA SER A 98 -15.37 9.45 -0.95
C SER A 98 -15.50 10.91 -1.34
N SER A 99 -14.96 11.24 -2.51
CA SER A 99 -15.09 12.53 -3.18
C SER A 99 -15.70 12.34 -4.57
N ILE A 100 -16.51 13.31 -5.00
CA ILE A 100 -17.14 13.38 -6.32
C ILE A 100 -16.72 14.64 -7.10
N ASP A 101 -15.72 15.35 -6.60
CA ASP A 101 -15.23 16.64 -7.06
C ASP A 101 -13.70 16.67 -7.07
N SER A 102 -13.07 15.63 -7.63
CA SER A 102 -11.62 15.53 -7.80
C SER A 102 -10.80 15.70 -6.51
N GLY A 103 -11.36 15.28 -5.37
CA GLY A 103 -10.70 15.35 -4.06
C GLY A 103 -10.79 16.73 -3.40
N GLN A 104 -11.64 17.63 -3.90
CA GLN A 104 -11.86 18.95 -3.30
C GLN A 104 -12.64 18.87 -1.99
N THR A 105 -13.72 18.09 -1.94
CA THR A 105 -14.49 17.82 -0.73
C THR A 105 -14.69 16.33 -0.51
N TRP A 106 -14.91 15.97 0.76
CA TRP A 106 -15.03 14.58 1.19
C TRP A 106 -16.34 14.36 1.94
N SER A 107 -17.00 13.26 1.62
CA SER A 107 -18.19 12.80 2.34
C SER A 107 -17.89 12.43 3.79
N GLN A 108 -18.92 12.38 4.63
CA GLN A 108 -18.78 11.86 5.98
C GLN A 108 -18.26 10.41 5.93
N PRO A 109 -17.18 10.09 6.68
CA PRO A 109 -16.63 8.74 6.66
C PRO A 109 -17.59 7.76 7.34
N PHE A 110 -17.58 6.51 6.89
CA PHE A 110 -18.27 5.42 7.56
C PHE A 110 -17.32 4.27 7.87
N LEU A 111 -17.68 3.52 8.91
CA LEU A 111 -16.95 2.34 9.36
C LEU A 111 -17.23 1.16 8.43
N LEU A 112 -16.19 0.43 8.04
CA LEU A 112 -16.36 -0.84 7.33
C LEU A 112 -16.94 -1.91 8.28
N PRO A 113 -17.64 -2.93 7.76
CA PRO A 113 -18.17 -4.01 8.59
C PRO A 113 -17.11 -4.67 9.47
N GLY A 114 -17.50 -5.13 10.67
CA GLY A 114 -16.58 -5.77 11.60
C GLY A 114 -15.82 -6.94 10.96
N GLY A 115 -14.49 -6.89 11.01
CA GLY A 115 -13.61 -7.90 10.41
C GLY A 115 -13.20 -7.63 8.95
N ILE A 116 -13.61 -6.50 8.37
CA ILE A 116 -13.19 -5.95 7.08
C ILE A 116 -12.33 -4.70 7.35
N LEU A 117 -11.20 -4.57 6.66
CA LEU A 117 -10.26 -3.46 6.81
C LEU A 117 -10.07 -2.65 5.52
N GLY A 118 -10.56 -3.17 4.39
CA GLY A 118 -10.30 -2.63 3.07
C GLY A 118 -8.83 -2.82 2.65
N PRO A 119 -8.38 -2.13 1.60
CA PRO A 119 -7.00 -2.24 1.14
C PRO A 119 -6.06 -1.62 2.17
N ILE A 120 -4.95 -2.29 2.49
CA ILE A 120 -3.95 -1.77 3.44
C ILE A 120 -2.67 -1.46 2.69
N LYS A 121 -2.33 -0.16 2.66
CA LYS A 121 -1.12 0.42 2.07
C LYS A 121 -1.11 0.45 0.53
N ASN A 122 -1.46 -0.64 -0.15
CA ASN A 122 -1.46 -0.70 -1.62
C ASN A 122 -2.85 -0.55 -2.21
N LYS A 123 -2.91 0.02 -3.42
CA LYS A 123 -4.15 0.27 -4.17
C LYS A 123 -4.91 -1.03 -4.48
N PRO A 124 -6.25 -0.99 -4.49
CA PRO A 124 -7.07 -2.11 -4.96
C PRO A 124 -7.00 -2.22 -6.49
N LEU A 125 -7.60 -3.29 -7.04
CA LEU A 125 -7.76 -3.50 -8.47
C LEU A 125 -9.24 -3.74 -8.79
N LEU A 126 -9.80 -2.95 -9.71
CA LEU A 126 -11.14 -3.20 -10.23
C LEU A 126 -11.09 -4.30 -11.29
N LEU A 127 -11.73 -5.43 -11.02
CA LEU A 127 -11.81 -6.56 -11.94
C LEU A 127 -12.97 -6.38 -12.93
N GLN A 128 -12.86 -7.03 -14.09
CA GLN A 128 -13.90 -7.00 -15.14
C GLN A 128 -15.26 -7.51 -14.66
N ASP A 129 -15.28 -8.40 -13.67
CA ASP A 129 -16.53 -8.90 -13.10
C ASP A 129 -17.21 -7.88 -12.17
N GLY A 130 -16.63 -6.70 -11.96
CA GLY A 130 -17.17 -5.62 -11.11
C GLY A 130 -16.71 -5.65 -9.65
N ARG A 131 -15.85 -6.60 -9.26
CA ARG A 131 -15.24 -6.57 -7.91
C ARG A 131 -14.13 -5.54 -7.84
N LEU A 132 -14.23 -4.62 -6.89
CA LEU A 132 -13.07 -3.89 -6.40
C LEU A 132 -12.32 -4.79 -5.40
N LEU A 133 -11.27 -5.42 -5.88
CA LEU A 133 -10.46 -6.37 -5.11
C LEU A 133 -9.41 -5.61 -4.29
N CYS A 134 -9.39 -5.82 -2.98
CA CYS A 134 -8.58 -5.10 -2.01
C CYS A 134 -7.58 -6.04 -1.34
N GLY A 135 -6.29 -5.71 -1.44
CA GLY A 135 -5.23 -6.37 -0.69
C GLY A 135 -5.24 -5.94 0.78
N SER A 136 -5.63 -6.84 1.68
CA SER A 136 -5.77 -6.57 3.12
C SER A 136 -4.74 -7.35 3.94
N SER A 137 -4.62 -7.02 5.21
CA SER A 137 -3.81 -7.80 6.15
C SER A 137 -4.19 -7.54 7.61
N ILE A 138 -3.98 -8.55 8.46
CA ILE A 138 -4.17 -8.43 9.90
C ILE A 138 -2.81 -8.57 10.59
N GLN A 139 -2.54 -7.66 11.52
CA GLN A 139 -1.43 -7.76 12.45
C GLN A 139 -1.99 -8.15 13.82
N SER A 140 -2.09 -9.45 14.10
CA SER A 140 -2.38 -9.92 15.47
C SER A 140 -1.08 -10.02 16.27
N TYR A 141 -1.19 -10.26 17.58
CA TYR A 141 -0.05 -10.27 18.52
C TYR A 141 1.19 -11.01 17.98
N LEU A 142 1.03 -12.26 17.53
CA LEU A 142 2.15 -13.09 17.05
C LEU A 142 2.00 -13.56 15.60
N ASN A 143 0.81 -13.43 15.01
CA ASN A 143 0.51 -14.00 13.72
C ASN A 143 -0.01 -12.93 12.77
N TRP A 144 0.77 -12.66 11.73
CA TRP A 144 0.38 -11.72 10.69
C TRP A 144 -0.04 -12.48 9.44
N ALA A 145 -1.07 -11.98 8.76
CA ALA A 145 -1.56 -12.62 7.54
C ALA A 145 -2.10 -11.61 6.54
N CYS A 146 -1.85 -11.88 5.25
CA CYS A 146 -2.57 -11.28 4.14
C CYS A 146 -3.92 -11.98 3.96
N SER A 147 -4.88 -11.23 3.44
CA SER A 147 -6.11 -11.74 2.86
C SER A 147 -6.57 -10.77 1.78
N PHE A 148 -7.53 -11.21 0.97
CA PHE A 148 -8.18 -10.35 0.00
C PHE A 148 -9.62 -10.12 0.42
N GLU A 149 -10.06 -8.88 0.32
CA GLU A 149 -11.42 -8.43 0.59
C GLU A 149 -11.96 -7.80 -0.70
N TRP A 150 -13.26 -7.86 -0.98
CA TRP A 150 -13.81 -7.18 -2.15
C TRP A 150 -15.23 -6.71 -1.94
N THR A 151 -15.57 -5.68 -2.71
CA THR A 151 -16.89 -5.06 -2.79
C THR A 151 -17.29 -4.89 -4.25
N ARG A 152 -18.60 -4.83 -4.53
CA ARG A 152 -19.18 -4.54 -5.86
C ARG A 152 -19.98 -3.24 -5.89
N ASP A 153 -20.11 -2.60 -4.73
CA ASP A 153 -21.03 -1.51 -4.44
C ASP A 153 -20.34 -0.43 -3.61
N GLU A 154 -19.07 -0.17 -3.94
CA GLU A 154 -18.28 0.93 -3.39
C GLU A 154 -18.19 0.90 -1.85
N GLY A 155 -18.11 -0.31 -1.28
CA GLY A 155 -17.85 -0.54 0.14
C GLY A 155 -19.09 -0.73 1.01
N LEU A 156 -20.29 -0.83 0.42
CA LEU A 156 -21.51 -1.13 1.17
C LEU A 156 -21.58 -2.60 1.61
N THR A 157 -21.25 -3.53 0.73
CA THR A 157 -21.18 -4.97 1.01
C THR A 157 -19.80 -5.53 0.70
N TRP A 158 -19.44 -6.59 1.43
CA TRP A 158 -18.10 -7.17 1.40
C TRP A 158 -18.11 -8.68 1.46
N GLU A 159 -17.14 -9.26 0.77
CA GLU A 159 -16.72 -10.64 0.91
C GLU A 159 -15.20 -10.69 1.13
N ARG A 160 -14.67 -11.84 1.54
CA ARG A 160 -13.23 -12.02 1.74
C ARG A 160 -12.74 -13.44 1.49
N SER A 161 -11.46 -13.56 1.13
CA SER A 161 -10.74 -14.82 1.06
C SER A 161 -10.43 -15.36 2.46
N ASN A 162 -9.99 -16.61 2.51
CA ASN A 162 -9.27 -17.11 3.67
C ASN A 162 -7.92 -16.37 3.83
N PRO A 163 -7.37 -16.29 5.06
CA PRO A 163 -6.00 -15.83 5.27
C PRO A 163 -5.00 -16.66 4.47
N ILE A 164 -4.04 -16.01 3.85
CA ILE A 164 -3.04 -16.67 3.01
C ILE A 164 -1.98 -17.33 3.90
N PRO A 165 -1.77 -18.65 3.80
CA PRO A 165 -0.78 -19.34 4.61
C PRO A 165 0.64 -18.99 4.14
N TYR A 166 1.60 -18.95 5.06
CA TYR A 166 3.01 -18.66 4.73
C TYR A 166 4.02 -19.69 5.30
N PHE A 167 3.57 -20.67 6.09
CA PHE A 167 4.45 -21.65 6.75
C PHE A 167 4.55 -22.98 6.00
N GLU A 168 5.76 -23.52 5.88
CA GLU A 168 5.98 -24.96 5.68
C GLU A 168 5.92 -25.70 7.03
N GLU A 169 4.99 -26.66 7.14
CA GLU A 169 4.94 -27.88 7.97
C GLU A 169 5.40 -27.92 9.44
N ARG A 170 5.85 -26.83 10.07
CA ARG A 170 6.10 -26.81 11.51
C ARG A 170 4.93 -26.14 12.23
N ARG A 171 3.88 -26.92 12.51
CA ARG A 171 3.06 -26.72 13.71
C ARG A 171 3.89 -27.05 14.95
N ALA A 172 5.03 -26.37 15.13
CA ALA A 172 5.75 -26.44 16.39
C ALA A 172 4.89 -25.70 17.42
N PRO A 173 4.51 -26.31 18.56
CA PRO A 173 3.77 -25.60 19.58
C PRO A 173 4.59 -24.40 20.03
N PHE A 174 3.99 -23.21 19.97
CA PHE A 174 4.60 -21.99 20.49
C PHE A 174 4.57 -22.07 22.03
N PHE A 175 5.66 -22.55 22.62
CA PHE A 175 5.95 -22.37 24.04
C PHE A 175 7.01 -21.27 24.14
N PRO A 176 6.65 -20.01 24.43
CA PRO A 176 7.65 -18.98 24.63
C PRO A 176 8.48 -19.37 25.86
N ASP A 177 9.79 -19.48 25.69
CA ASP A 177 10.69 -19.55 26.83
C ASP A 177 10.48 -18.28 27.67
N LYS A 178 10.20 -18.41 28.97
CA LYS A 178 9.84 -17.28 29.85
C LYS A 178 10.93 -16.20 29.89
N LYS A 179 12.16 -16.50 29.44
CA LYS A 179 13.27 -15.55 29.30
C LYS A 179 13.27 -14.76 27.98
N SER A 180 12.46 -15.16 26.99
CA SER A 180 12.34 -14.55 25.64
C SER A 180 11.14 -13.61 25.49
N ALA A 181 10.19 -13.61 26.43
CA ALA A 181 8.90 -12.92 26.30
C ALA A 181 8.97 -11.41 26.00
N SER A 182 10.12 -10.75 26.20
CA SER A 182 10.35 -9.35 25.81
C SER A 182 10.86 -9.14 24.37
N LYS A 183 11.08 -10.23 23.61
CA LYS A 183 11.62 -10.22 22.23
C LYS A 183 10.73 -10.99 21.24
N ASP A 184 9.50 -11.33 21.60
CA ASP A 184 8.57 -12.07 20.75
C ASP A 184 8.09 -11.16 19.60
N ARG A 185 8.77 -11.29 18.46
CA ARG A 185 8.47 -10.53 17.24
C ARG A 185 7.55 -11.37 16.36
N PRO A 186 6.41 -10.83 15.92
CA PRO A 186 5.45 -11.55 15.09
C PRO A 186 6.12 -12.10 13.84
N VAL A 187 5.53 -13.13 13.26
CA VAL A 187 5.92 -13.70 11.96
C VAL A 187 4.70 -13.63 11.03
N GLY A 188 4.95 -13.46 9.74
CA GLY A 188 3.92 -13.56 8.72
C GLY A 188 4.11 -12.60 7.57
N VAL A 189 3.07 -12.51 6.75
CA VAL A 189 3.02 -11.68 5.56
C VAL A 189 1.89 -10.67 5.65
N ILE A 190 2.12 -9.45 5.16
CA ILE A 190 1.15 -8.34 5.20
C ILE A 190 1.30 -7.44 3.96
N GLN A 191 0.34 -6.51 3.79
CA GLN A 191 0.39 -5.42 2.81
C GLN A 191 0.74 -5.90 1.39
N PRO A 192 -0.13 -6.71 0.77
CA PRO A 192 0.14 -7.24 -0.56
C PRO A 192 -0.01 -6.15 -1.63
N THR A 193 0.76 -6.26 -2.72
CA THR A 193 0.50 -5.62 -4.02
C THR A 193 0.30 -6.73 -5.05
N PHE A 194 -0.49 -6.51 -6.09
CA PHE A 194 -0.93 -7.59 -6.97
C PHE A 194 -1.39 -7.07 -8.34
N TRP A 195 -1.40 -7.98 -9.31
CA TRP A 195 -1.80 -7.73 -10.68
C TRP A 195 -2.38 -8.99 -11.31
N THR A 196 -3.03 -8.82 -12.46
CA THR A 196 -3.63 -9.91 -13.24
C THR A 196 -3.67 -9.50 -14.71
N GLU A 197 -3.69 -10.49 -15.61
CA GLU A 197 -3.87 -10.27 -17.05
C GLU A 197 -5.31 -10.56 -17.49
N ASP A 198 -5.99 -11.48 -16.82
CA ASP A 198 -7.27 -12.05 -17.23
C ASP A 198 -8.36 -11.96 -16.14
N GLY A 199 -8.03 -11.43 -14.96
CA GLY A 199 -8.93 -11.33 -13.81
C GLY A 199 -9.15 -12.63 -13.04
N GLN A 200 -8.57 -13.75 -13.49
CA GLN A 200 -8.64 -15.07 -12.83
C GLN A 200 -7.30 -15.45 -12.20
N HIS A 201 -6.22 -15.34 -12.97
CA HIS A 201 -4.86 -15.58 -12.52
C HIS A 201 -4.29 -14.31 -11.92
N ILE A 202 -4.20 -14.28 -10.59
CA ILE A 202 -3.70 -13.12 -9.85
C ILE A 202 -2.37 -13.52 -9.21
N THR A 203 -1.33 -12.74 -9.48
CA THR A 203 -0.06 -12.82 -8.76
C THR A 203 -0.02 -11.72 -7.72
N MET A 204 0.35 -12.07 -6.49
CA MET A 204 0.63 -11.10 -5.45
C MET A 204 2.08 -11.17 -4.96
N LEU A 205 2.59 -10.03 -4.55
CA LEU A 205 3.76 -9.90 -3.68
C LEU A 205 3.33 -9.34 -2.33
N CYS A 206 3.91 -9.81 -1.24
CA CYS A 206 3.56 -9.40 0.11
C CYS A 206 4.80 -9.20 0.98
N ARG A 207 4.73 -8.19 1.86
CA ARG A 207 5.79 -7.86 2.81
C ARG A 207 5.86 -8.97 3.84
N SER A 208 7.07 -9.42 4.13
CA SER A 208 7.31 -10.46 5.13
C SER A 208 7.97 -9.90 6.38
N ARG A 209 7.60 -10.47 7.52
CA ARG A 209 8.25 -10.19 8.80
C ARG A 209 9.28 -11.29 9.09
N ARG A 210 10.55 -10.88 9.25
CA ARG A 210 11.72 -11.73 9.58
C ARG A 210 12.22 -12.72 8.51
N ILE A 211 11.59 -12.79 7.34
CA ILE A 211 12.08 -13.63 6.24
C ILE A 211 13.22 -12.93 5.48
N GLY A 212 13.18 -11.59 5.38
CA GLY A 212 14.20 -10.79 4.69
C GLY A 212 14.06 -10.77 3.17
N TRP A 213 12.96 -11.33 2.65
CA TRP A 213 12.63 -11.41 1.24
C TRP A 213 11.17 -11.04 1.04
N ILE A 214 10.82 -10.46 -0.10
CA ILE A 214 9.41 -10.37 -0.52
C ILE A 214 8.86 -11.79 -0.69
N CYS A 215 7.60 -12.01 -0.31
CA CYS A 215 6.94 -13.29 -0.54
C CYS A 215 5.93 -13.18 -1.67
N LYS A 216 5.77 -14.25 -2.44
CA LYS A 216 4.85 -14.36 -3.58
C LYS A 216 3.79 -15.42 -3.30
N ALA A 217 2.56 -15.19 -3.77
CA ALA A 217 1.55 -16.23 -3.93
C ALA A 217 0.69 -15.94 -5.15
N THR A 218 -0.09 -16.93 -5.56
CA THR A 218 -0.93 -16.88 -6.75
C THR A 218 -2.34 -17.37 -6.45
N SER A 219 -3.30 -16.84 -7.21
CA SER A 219 -4.68 -17.28 -7.23
C SER A 219 -5.06 -17.63 -8.67
N SER A 220 -5.91 -18.64 -8.85
CA SER A 220 -6.45 -19.06 -10.16
C SER A 220 -7.98 -18.95 -10.24
N ASP A 221 -8.62 -18.28 -9.26
CA ASP A 221 -10.07 -18.13 -9.15
C ASP A 221 -10.49 -16.67 -8.87
N GLY A 222 -9.65 -15.74 -9.33
CA GLY A 222 -9.87 -14.31 -9.20
C GLY A 222 -9.76 -13.82 -7.75
N GLY A 223 -8.79 -14.35 -6.99
CA GLY A 223 -8.44 -13.90 -5.65
C GLY A 223 -9.26 -14.50 -4.51
N ARG A 224 -10.07 -15.53 -4.76
CA ARG A 224 -10.92 -16.16 -3.72
C ARG A 224 -10.12 -17.16 -2.89
N THR A 225 -9.29 -17.95 -3.54
CA THR A 225 -8.33 -18.86 -2.91
C THR A 225 -6.93 -18.57 -3.42
N TRP A 226 -5.94 -18.90 -2.59
CA TRP A 226 -4.54 -18.57 -2.82
C TRP A 226 -3.66 -19.76 -2.49
N THR A 227 -2.58 -19.90 -3.25
CA THR A 227 -1.46 -20.76 -2.89
C THR A 227 -0.80 -20.27 -1.60
N ARG A 228 0.07 -21.10 -1.02
CA ARG A 228 0.91 -20.67 0.10
C ARG A 228 1.89 -19.60 -0.37
N ALA A 229 2.06 -18.56 0.43
CA ALA A 229 3.09 -17.56 0.20
C ALA A 229 4.49 -18.16 0.41
N TYR A 230 5.39 -17.96 -0.55
CA TYR A 230 6.79 -18.42 -0.51
C TYR A 230 7.75 -17.26 -0.77
N PRO A 231 8.97 -17.27 -0.21
CA PRO A 231 9.97 -16.21 -0.44
C PRO A 231 10.44 -16.19 -1.90
N THR A 232 10.66 -14.99 -2.43
CA THR A 232 11.33 -14.75 -3.72
C THR A 232 12.81 -14.40 -3.51
N GLU A 233 13.51 -14.06 -4.59
CA GLU A 233 14.87 -13.54 -4.63
C GLU A 233 14.97 -12.03 -4.37
N LEU A 234 13.85 -11.32 -4.19
CA LEU A 234 13.81 -9.87 -3.98
C LEU A 234 14.05 -9.55 -2.49
N PRO A 235 15.20 -8.98 -2.10
CA PRO A 235 15.48 -8.68 -0.70
C PRO A 235 14.55 -7.58 -0.18
N ASN A 236 14.12 -7.69 1.08
CA ASN A 236 13.30 -6.64 1.70
C ASN A 236 13.58 -6.51 3.21
N PRO A 237 13.68 -5.28 3.75
CA PRO A 237 14.05 -5.05 5.15
C PRO A 237 12.82 -4.97 6.06
N ASP A 238 11.70 -5.60 5.69
CA ASP A 238 10.38 -5.39 6.29
C ASP A 238 9.90 -3.92 6.10
N SER A 239 10.03 -3.44 4.86
CA SER A 239 9.55 -2.11 4.42
C SER A 239 8.49 -2.26 3.34
N GLY A 240 7.48 -1.39 3.35
CA GLY A 240 6.44 -1.39 2.33
C GLY A 240 7.02 -1.13 0.94
N PHE A 241 6.40 -1.73 -0.06
CA PHE A 241 6.69 -1.63 -1.50
C PHE A 241 5.37 -1.67 -2.27
N ASP A 242 5.35 -1.22 -3.52
CA ASP A 242 4.17 -1.30 -4.40
C ASP A 242 4.59 -1.65 -5.83
N ALA A 243 3.68 -2.26 -6.57
CA ALA A 243 3.86 -2.59 -7.97
C ALA A 243 2.66 -2.15 -8.81
N VAL A 244 2.88 -1.99 -10.10
CA VAL A 244 1.82 -1.77 -11.09
C VAL A 244 2.14 -2.58 -12.35
N ARG A 245 1.12 -3.26 -12.89
CA ARG A 245 1.21 -3.80 -14.25
C ARG A 245 0.95 -2.67 -15.22
N MET A 246 1.94 -2.37 -16.06
CA MET A 246 1.90 -1.31 -17.05
C MET A 246 1.02 -1.70 -18.25
N PHE A 247 0.64 -0.71 -19.05
CA PHE A 247 -0.16 -0.90 -20.26
C PHE A 247 0.52 -1.80 -21.29
N ASP A 248 1.85 -1.81 -21.35
CA ASP A 248 2.64 -2.69 -22.22
C ASP A 248 2.78 -4.13 -21.69
N GLY A 249 2.20 -4.43 -20.53
CA GLY A 249 2.21 -5.75 -19.90
C GLY A 249 3.38 -6.02 -18.95
N ARG A 250 4.43 -5.19 -18.96
CA ARG A 250 5.51 -5.28 -17.97
C ARG A 250 5.00 -4.92 -16.58
N ILE A 251 5.67 -5.37 -15.54
CA ILE A 251 5.34 -5.03 -14.15
C ILE A 251 6.47 -4.20 -13.56
N ALA A 252 6.13 -3.01 -13.07
CA ALA A 252 7.05 -2.13 -12.36
C ALA A 252 6.88 -2.30 -10.85
N LEU A 253 7.97 -2.52 -10.12
CA LEU A 253 8.02 -2.69 -8.67
C LEU A 253 8.97 -1.66 -8.05
N VAL A 254 8.49 -0.90 -7.07
CA VAL A 254 9.33 -0.01 -6.26
C VAL A 254 9.52 -0.61 -4.88
N TYR A 255 10.76 -0.92 -4.51
CA TYR A 255 11.09 -1.63 -3.26
C TYR A 255 12.47 -1.26 -2.73
N ASN A 256 12.72 -1.54 -1.45
CA ASN A 256 14.07 -1.41 -0.89
C ASN A 256 14.89 -2.66 -1.20
N HIS A 257 15.92 -2.56 -2.05
CA HIS A 257 16.83 -3.66 -2.40
C HIS A 257 17.82 -3.93 -1.26
N SER A 258 17.32 -4.43 -0.13
CA SER A 258 18.13 -4.70 1.06
C SER A 258 17.37 -5.59 2.01
N LYS A 259 18.08 -6.43 2.78
CA LYS A 259 17.45 -7.23 3.84
C LYS A 259 17.35 -6.51 5.18
N THR A 260 17.98 -5.35 5.32
CA THR A 260 18.16 -4.71 6.64
C THR A 260 17.99 -3.20 6.64
N LYS A 261 18.08 -2.52 5.49
CA LYS A 261 18.03 -1.06 5.39
C LYS A 261 16.94 -0.60 4.43
N ARG A 262 16.38 0.58 4.67
CA ARG A 262 15.44 1.27 3.76
C ARG A 262 16.16 2.12 2.71
N THR A 263 17.30 1.60 2.23
CA THR A 263 18.14 2.16 1.18
C THR A 263 19.04 1.02 0.63
N PRO A 264 19.26 0.93 -0.69
CA PRO A 264 18.68 1.80 -1.73
C PRO A 264 17.17 1.54 -1.94
N LEU A 265 16.47 2.50 -2.53
CA LEU A 265 15.11 2.37 -3.05
C LEU A 265 15.20 2.20 -4.57
N ASN A 266 14.82 1.03 -5.08
CA ASN A 266 14.99 0.65 -6.46
C ASN A 266 13.63 0.59 -7.17
N LEU A 267 13.65 0.86 -8.47
CA LEU A 267 12.63 0.47 -9.44
C LEU A 267 13.13 -0.76 -10.21
N ALA A 268 12.37 -1.84 -10.16
CA ALA A 268 12.61 -3.06 -10.90
C ALA A 268 11.48 -3.33 -11.89
N LEU A 269 11.83 -3.98 -13.00
CA LEU A 269 10.88 -4.43 -14.01
C LEU A 269 10.86 -5.96 -14.10
N SER A 270 9.67 -6.50 -14.33
CA SER A 270 9.47 -7.87 -14.79
C SER A 270 8.77 -7.87 -16.15
N ILE A 271 9.21 -8.76 -17.03
CA ILE A 271 8.68 -8.97 -18.39
C ILE A 271 8.01 -10.34 -18.55
N ASP A 272 7.94 -11.13 -17.48
CA ASP A 272 7.50 -12.53 -17.49
C ASP A 272 6.40 -12.79 -16.44
N GLY A 273 5.55 -11.80 -16.18
CA GLY A 273 4.43 -11.93 -15.25
C GLY A 273 4.81 -11.86 -13.76
N GLY A 274 6.05 -11.45 -13.46
CA GLY A 274 6.61 -11.34 -12.11
C GLY A 274 7.30 -12.61 -11.63
N GLU A 275 7.86 -13.40 -12.55
CA GLU A 275 8.72 -14.54 -12.23
C GLU A 275 10.17 -14.11 -12.02
N THR A 276 10.68 -13.19 -12.85
CA THR A 276 12.02 -12.62 -12.71
C THR A 276 11.99 -11.10 -12.74
N TRP A 277 13.00 -10.49 -12.10
CA TRP A 277 13.08 -9.04 -11.89
C TRP A 277 14.45 -8.51 -12.26
N LYS A 278 14.47 -7.35 -12.93
CA LYS A 278 15.67 -6.58 -13.24
C LYS A 278 15.55 -5.19 -12.63
N ASP A 279 16.48 -4.82 -11.76
CA ASP A 279 16.61 -3.43 -11.29
C ASP A 279 17.02 -2.54 -12.48
N VAL A 280 16.22 -1.50 -12.75
CA VAL A 280 16.44 -0.58 -13.90
C VAL A 280 16.83 0.82 -13.45
N LEU A 281 16.44 1.23 -12.24
CA LEU A 281 16.76 2.56 -11.72
C LEU A 281 16.87 2.52 -10.19
N VAL A 282 17.85 3.24 -9.65
CA VAL A 282 17.96 3.52 -8.22
C VAL A 282 17.38 4.91 -7.96
N LEU A 283 16.25 4.98 -7.25
CA LEU A 283 15.56 6.23 -6.94
C LEU A 283 16.25 6.99 -5.81
N GLU A 284 16.77 6.26 -4.82
CA GLU A 284 17.48 6.80 -3.67
C GLU A 284 18.56 5.81 -3.20
N ASP A 285 19.79 6.29 -2.99
CA ASP A 285 20.91 5.50 -2.41
C ASP A 285 21.63 6.26 -1.27
N GLY A 286 21.11 7.44 -0.92
CA GLY A 286 21.72 8.31 0.08
C GLY A 286 21.56 7.81 1.53
N PRO A 287 22.21 8.48 2.49
CA PRO A 287 21.93 8.27 3.90
C PRO A 287 20.49 8.69 4.22
N GLY A 288 19.76 7.84 4.93
CA GLY A 288 18.38 8.14 5.32
C GLY A 288 17.49 6.90 5.32
N SER A 289 16.20 7.14 5.26
CA SER A 289 15.16 6.12 5.15
C SER A 289 14.13 6.55 4.09
N PHE A 290 14.07 5.80 2.99
CA PHE A 290 13.14 6.00 1.89
C PHE A 290 12.23 4.79 1.79
N ALA A 291 10.93 4.98 1.96
CA ALA A 291 10.05 3.86 2.27
C ALA A 291 8.60 4.10 1.86
N TYR A 292 7.84 3.01 1.84
CA TYR A 292 6.42 3.02 1.55
C TYR A 292 6.12 3.75 0.23
N PRO A 293 6.70 3.29 -0.89
CA PRO A 293 6.37 3.85 -2.18
C PRO A 293 4.96 3.47 -2.60
N ALA A 294 4.34 4.29 -3.42
CA ALA A 294 3.16 3.95 -4.21
C ALA A 294 3.45 4.27 -5.67
N ILE A 295 2.97 3.45 -6.59
CA ILE A 295 3.23 3.59 -8.03
C ILE A 295 1.95 3.39 -8.83
N ILE A 296 1.67 4.25 -9.80
CA ILE A 296 0.62 4.08 -10.82
C ILE A 296 1.16 4.39 -12.21
N GLN A 297 0.46 3.94 -13.24
CA GLN A 297 0.60 4.48 -14.59
C GLN A 297 -0.65 5.31 -14.89
N THR A 298 -0.46 6.56 -15.31
CA THR A 298 -1.50 7.52 -15.69
C THR A 298 -1.90 7.36 -17.16
N GLN A 299 -3.02 7.98 -17.56
CA GLN A 299 -3.54 7.87 -18.92
C GLN A 299 -2.62 8.44 -20.00
N ASP A 300 -1.77 9.42 -19.64
CA ASP A 300 -0.72 9.96 -20.51
C ASP A 300 0.45 8.96 -20.74
N GLY A 301 0.42 7.81 -20.08
CA GLY A 301 1.40 6.75 -20.19
C GLY A 301 2.56 6.85 -19.21
N LEU A 302 2.66 7.92 -18.42
CA LEU A 302 3.76 8.10 -17.45
C LEU A 302 3.58 7.21 -16.22
N LEU A 303 4.71 6.78 -15.66
CA LEU A 303 4.76 6.18 -14.33
C LEU A 303 4.92 7.28 -13.29
N HIS A 304 4.00 7.33 -12.32
CA HIS A 304 4.10 8.21 -11.17
C HIS A 304 4.39 7.41 -9.91
N ILE A 305 5.44 7.82 -9.20
CA ILE A 305 5.91 7.19 -7.97
C ILE A 305 5.89 8.23 -6.88
N THR A 306 5.30 7.90 -5.73
CA THR A 306 5.47 8.68 -4.49
C THR A 306 6.11 7.82 -3.42
N TYR A 307 6.85 8.40 -2.48
CA TYR A 307 7.36 7.67 -1.31
C TYR A 307 7.65 8.59 -0.14
N THR A 308 7.71 8.00 1.04
CA THR A 308 8.13 8.71 2.26
C THR A 308 9.63 8.95 2.25
N TRP A 309 10.03 10.21 2.39
CA TRP A 309 11.41 10.64 2.52
C TRP A 309 11.69 11.07 3.97
N ASN A 310 12.48 10.27 4.69
CA ASN A 310 12.90 10.52 6.07
C ASN A 310 11.77 10.80 7.07
N ARG A 311 10.54 10.38 6.75
CA ARG A 311 9.30 10.68 7.50
C ARG A 311 8.97 12.16 7.63
N LYS A 312 9.58 13.03 6.82
CA LYS A 312 9.40 14.48 6.87
C LYS A 312 8.75 15.04 5.61
N HIS A 313 9.00 14.39 4.48
CA HIS A 313 8.43 14.78 3.19
C HIS A 313 7.87 13.56 2.47
N ILE A 314 6.98 13.82 1.52
CA ILE A 314 6.64 12.88 0.47
C ILE A 314 7.29 13.39 -0.81
N LYS A 315 8.00 12.49 -1.50
CA LYS A 315 8.70 12.76 -2.75
C LYS A 315 7.92 12.16 -3.92
N HIS A 316 7.88 12.85 -5.05
CA HIS A 316 7.19 12.44 -6.29
C HIS A 316 8.17 12.40 -7.47
N ILE A 317 8.01 11.37 -8.29
CA ILE A 317 8.77 11.17 -9.52
C ILE A 317 7.77 10.78 -10.62
N ALA A 318 7.86 11.45 -11.76
CA ALA A 318 7.23 11.03 -13.01
C ALA A 318 8.32 10.48 -13.95
N LEU A 319 8.08 9.33 -14.57
CA LEU A 319 9.01 8.65 -15.47
C LEU A 319 8.28 8.22 -16.75
N ASP A 320 8.95 8.36 -17.89
CA ASP A 320 8.50 7.74 -19.13
C ASP A 320 8.93 6.26 -19.15
N PRO A 321 7.99 5.29 -19.09
CA PRO A 321 8.34 3.87 -19.04
C PRO A 321 9.01 3.34 -20.31
N THR A 322 8.94 4.05 -21.44
CA THR A 322 9.65 3.64 -22.67
C THR A 322 11.17 3.82 -22.56
N SER A 323 11.63 4.60 -21.59
CA SER A 323 13.05 4.82 -21.31
C SER A 323 13.68 3.82 -20.32
N LEU A 324 12.88 2.89 -19.78
CA LEU A 324 13.26 1.94 -18.72
C LEU A 324 13.63 0.53 -19.23
#